data_AF-A0A9P7VBC2-F1
#
_entry.id   AF-A0A9P7VBC2-F1
#
_cell.length_a   1.000
_cell.length_b   1.000
_cell.length_c   1.000
_cell.angle_alpha   90.00
_cell.angle_beta   90.00
_cell.angle_gamma   90.00
#
_symmetry.space_group_name_H-M   'P 1'
#
loop_
_entity.id
_entity.type
_entity.pdbx_description
1 polymer ?
#
loop_
_entity_poly.entity_id
_entity_poly.type
_entity_poly.pdbx_seq_one_letter_code
_entity_poly.pdbx_strand_id
1 'polypeptide(L)'
;MEARLSQSYGDFGVEINQWNKVLCQSQNSDMVTKMVALMQTNEEIHTLLAEEIEKLKNSFGNIYEREKKLMDKIAQSKKNLAHFEDLTKRIGRNAAKTNLAYESLEEDAENIRVLENQLAVSLSTDLKDAILSYLLRLLVTSSQLHSIVNEYQSSLLEGYSSNMIISSRLAQENTSAGNHPQSTIQESPAGKFKSDTEGFKTPTEYSEREELIRGSKQLDTVLLPTPTSGFSGDNGVVLRNAEVPSTNKGATRGQRILSTFALYQPRETWG
;
A
#
# COMPACT_ATOMS: atom_id res chain seq x y z
N MET A 1 4.75 -18.03 13.22
CA MET A 1 3.49 -18.04 13.99
C MET A 1 2.30 -18.09 13.04
N GLU A 2 2.27 -17.26 11.99
CA GLU A 2 1.24 -17.26 10.93
C GLU A 2 1.08 -18.60 10.21
N ALA A 3 2.19 -19.25 9.80
CA ALA A 3 2.13 -20.57 9.16
C ALA A 3 1.46 -21.66 10.03
N ARG A 4 1.58 -21.55 11.37
CA ARG A 4 0.91 -22.47 12.30
C ARG A 4 -0.57 -22.17 12.46
N LEU A 5 -0.95 -20.91 12.36
CA LEU A 5 -2.35 -20.48 12.39
C LEU A 5 -3.07 -20.91 11.12
N SER A 6 -2.52 -20.62 9.94
CA SER A 6 -3.10 -21.08 8.65
C SER A 6 -3.22 -22.60 8.58
N GLN A 7 -2.18 -23.35 8.99
CA GLN A 7 -2.27 -24.81 9.06
C GLN A 7 -3.38 -25.30 10.00
N SER A 8 -3.54 -24.67 11.17
CA SER A 8 -4.62 -25.00 12.11
C SER A 8 -6.02 -24.69 11.57
N TYR A 9 -6.17 -23.64 10.74
CA TYR A 9 -7.43 -23.31 10.08
C TYR A 9 -7.80 -24.33 9.00
N GLY A 10 -6.81 -24.74 8.20
CA GLY A 10 -6.98 -25.78 7.18
C GLY A 10 -7.37 -27.14 7.78
N ASP A 11 -6.67 -27.57 8.83
CA ASP A 11 -6.94 -28.85 9.50
C ASP A 11 -8.37 -28.87 10.10
N PHE A 12 -8.76 -27.77 10.76
CA PHE A 12 -10.10 -27.63 11.32
C PHE A 12 -11.20 -27.62 10.24
N GLY A 13 -10.95 -26.98 9.09
CA GLY A 13 -11.90 -27.00 7.96
C GLY A 13 -12.12 -28.41 7.39
N VAL A 14 -11.08 -29.25 7.37
CA VAL A 14 -11.20 -30.66 6.96
C VAL A 14 -12.01 -31.46 7.98
N GLU A 15 -11.75 -31.28 9.27
CA GLU A 15 -12.49 -31.94 10.36
C GLU A 15 -13.98 -31.58 10.34
N ILE A 16 -14.31 -30.29 10.20
CA ILE A 16 -15.71 -29.83 10.08
C ILE A 16 -16.38 -30.44 8.86
N ASN A 17 -15.71 -30.48 7.70
CA ASN A 17 -16.29 -31.07 6.50
C ASN A 17 -16.54 -32.58 6.63
N GLN A 18 -15.70 -33.29 7.38
CA GLN A 18 -15.93 -34.71 7.68
C GLN A 18 -17.13 -34.88 8.61
N TRP A 19 -17.24 -34.05 9.64
CA TRP A 19 -18.40 -34.04 10.53
C TRP A 19 -19.71 -33.69 9.79
N ASN A 20 -19.64 -32.73 8.86
CA ASN A 20 -20.77 -32.31 8.03
C ASN A 20 -21.40 -33.47 7.24
N LYS A 21 -20.60 -34.42 6.77
CA LYS A 21 -21.07 -35.61 6.04
C LYS A 21 -21.91 -36.56 6.89
N VAL A 22 -21.81 -36.47 8.21
CA VAL A 22 -22.57 -37.30 9.16
C VAL A 22 -23.89 -36.63 9.56
N LEU A 23 -24.10 -35.36 9.20
CA LEU A 23 -25.33 -34.64 9.52
C LEU A 23 -26.49 -35.10 8.62
N CYS A 24 -27.49 -35.76 9.21
CA CYS A 24 -28.68 -36.23 8.49
C CYS A 24 -29.66 -35.10 8.13
N GLN A 25 -29.51 -33.90 8.70
CA GLN A 25 -30.39 -32.76 8.45
C GLN A 25 -29.79 -31.82 7.41
N SER A 26 -30.42 -31.74 6.24
CA SER A 26 -30.00 -30.90 5.10
C SER A 26 -29.72 -29.45 5.51
N GLN A 27 -30.54 -28.87 6.40
CA GLN A 27 -30.39 -27.50 6.89
C GLN A 27 -29.13 -27.28 7.74
N ASN A 28 -28.82 -28.20 8.66
CA ASN A 28 -27.60 -28.13 9.46
C ASN A 28 -26.38 -28.32 8.56
N SER A 29 -26.50 -29.18 7.55
CA SER A 29 -25.42 -29.39 6.58
C SER A 29 -25.14 -28.14 5.75
N ASP A 30 -26.17 -27.42 5.29
CA ASP A 30 -26.02 -26.15 4.56
C ASP A 30 -25.35 -25.07 5.43
N MET A 31 -25.78 -24.94 6.68
CA MET A 31 -25.22 -23.99 7.63
C MET A 31 -23.73 -24.24 7.87
N VAL A 32 -23.35 -25.51 8.12
CA VAL A 32 -21.95 -25.90 8.32
C VAL A 32 -21.13 -25.67 7.05
N THR A 33 -21.68 -25.95 5.88
CA THR A 33 -21.02 -25.69 4.59
C THR A 33 -20.72 -24.21 4.38
N LYS A 34 -21.69 -23.32 4.68
CA LYS A 34 -21.51 -21.86 4.59
C LYS A 34 -20.52 -21.33 5.62
N MET A 35 -20.49 -21.89 6.82
CA MET A 35 -19.49 -21.56 7.83
C MET A 35 -18.06 -21.92 7.34
N VAL A 36 -17.88 -23.10 6.76
CA VAL A 36 -16.59 -23.51 6.18
C VAL A 36 -16.16 -22.57 5.06
N ALA A 37 -17.08 -22.20 4.15
CA ALA A 37 -16.79 -21.26 3.06
C ALA A 37 -16.37 -19.88 3.58
N LEU A 38 -17.01 -19.39 4.65
CA LEU A 38 -16.64 -18.15 5.33
C LEU A 38 -15.23 -18.24 5.91
N MET A 39 -14.89 -19.34 6.57
CA MET A 39 -13.55 -19.56 7.13
C MET A 39 -12.47 -19.60 6.05
N GLN A 40 -12.72 -20.31 4.95
CA GLN A 40 -11.81 -20.37 3.80
C GLN A 40 -11.60 -19.00 3.18
N THR A 41 -12.69 -18.24 2.95
CA THR A 41 -12.57 -16.89 2.39
C THR A 41 -11.80 -15.95 3.33
N ASN A 42 -12.00 -16.08 4.65
CA ASN A 42 -11.24 -15.29 5.61
C ASN A 42 -9.73 -15.61 5.55
N GLU A 43 -9.36 -16.87 5.40
CA GLU A 43 -7.96 -17.28 5.21
C GLU A 43 -7.35 -16.74 3.91
N GLU A 44 -8.10 -16.81 2.80
CA GLU A 44 -7.69 -16.23 1.52
C GLU A 44 -7.47 -14.71 1.63
N ILE A 45 -8.38 -14.00 2.30
CA ILE A 45 -8.26 -12.56 2.57
C ILE A 45 -6.99 -12.25 3.36
N HIS A 46 -6.70 -13.00 4.42
CA HIS A 46 -5.49 -12.82 5.21
C HIS A 46 -4.23 -13.02 4.37
N THR A 47 -4.22 -14.03 3.50
CA THR A 47 -3.11 -14.30 2.59
C THR A 47 -2.89 -13.14 1.62
N LEU A 48 -3.97 -12.65 0.98
CA LEU A 48 -3.90 -11.50 0.06
C LEU A 48 -3.42 -10.22 0.75
N LEU A 49 -3.89 -9.94 1.97
CA LEU A 49 -3.45 -8.77 2.73
C LEU A 49 -1.98 -8.89 3.16
N ALA A 50 -1.52 -10.10 3.50
CA ALA A 50 -0.11 -10.34 3.82
C ALA A 50 0.80 -10.03 2.62
N GLU A 51 0.40 -10.42 1.41
CA GLU A 51 1.13 -10.08 0.18
C GLU A 51 1.22 -8.57 -0.06
N GLU A 52 0.11 -7.83 0.12
CA GLU A 52 0.12 -6.37 -0.02
C GLU A 52 0.94 -5.68 1.07
N ILE A 53 0.91 -6.18 2.30
CA ILE A 53 1.77 -5.69 3.39
C ILE A 53 3.25 -5.88 3.04
N GLU A 54 3.62 -7.00 2.42
CA GLU A 54 5.00 -7.26 2.03
C GLU A 54 5.44 -6.30 0.91
N LYS A 55 4.59 -6.00 -0.06
CA LYS A 55 4.84 -4.94 -1.06
C LYS A 55 5.06 -3.59 -0.40
N LEU A 56 4.25 -3.25 0.60
CA LEU A 56 4.37 -1.99 1.34
C LEU A 56 5.70 -1.91 2.10
N LYS A 57 6.09 -2.98 2.81
CA LYS A 57 7.40 -3.07 3.49
C LYS A 57 8.56 -2.90 2.52
N ASN A 58 8.51 -3.55 1.36
CA ASN A 58 9.54 -3.42 0.34
C ASN A 58 9.64 -1.97 -0.17
N SER A 59 8.50 -1.30 -0.38
CA SER A 59 8.46 0.11 -0.76
C SER A 59 9.10 1.01 0.30
N PHE A 60 8.75 0.84 1.58
CA PHE A 60 9.40 1.56 2.68
C PHE A 60 10.90 1.28 2.79
N GLY A 61 11.31 0.02 2.65
CA GLY A 61 12.73 -0.37 2.65
C GLY A 61 13.53 0.34 1.56
N ASN A 62 12.99 0.39 0.33
CA ASN A 62 13.61 1.07 -0.79
C ASN A 62 13.74 2.59 -0.59
N ILE A 63 12.79 3.21 0.10
CA ILE A 63 12.85 4.65 0.44
C ILE A 63 13.91 4.89 1.51
N TYR A 64 13.91 4.06 2.56
CA TYR A 64 14.90 4.13 3.63
C TYR A 64 16.33 4.01 3.10
N GLU A 65 16.60 3.08 2.18
CA GLU A 65 17.92 2.95 1.57
C GLU A 65 18.33 4.18 0.75
N ARG A 66 17.39 4.80 0.02
CA ARG A 66 17.66 6.02 -0.75
C ARG A 66 17.92 7.22 0.16
N GLU A 67 17.12 7.37 1.21
CA GLU A 67 17.31 8.41 2.22
C GLU A 67 18.68 8.26 2.90
N LYS A 68 19.05 7.04 3.28
CA LYS A 68 20.38 6.76 3.84
C LYS A 68 21.51 7.16 2.89
N LYS A 69 21.42 6.78 1.60
CA LYS A 69 22.41 7.17 0.58
C LYS A 69 22.52 8.68 0.42
N LEU A 70 21.40 9.39 0.43
CA LEU A 70 21.36 10.85 0.39
C LEU A 70 22.08 11.45 1.60
N MET A 71 21.78 10.97 2.81
CA MET A 71 22.41 11.45 4.05
C MET A 71 23.92 11.19 4.07
N ASP A 72 24.36 10.01 3.65
CA ASP A 72 25.78 9.66 3.54
C ASP A 72 26.51 10.59 2.55
N LYS A 73 25.89 10.89 1.40
CA LYS A 73 26.46 11.80 0.40
C LYS A 73 26.52 13.25 0.89
N ILE A 74 25.50 13.72 1.61
CA ILE A 74 25.51 15.05 2.27
C ILE A 74 26.64 15.13 3.30
N ALA A 75 26.82 14.10 4.12
CA ALA A 75 27.89 14.05 5.11
C ALA A 75 29.28 14.07 4.45
N GLN A 76 29.46 13.35 3.35
CA GLN A 76 30.70 13.37 2.56
C GLN A 76 30.95 14.74 1.93
N SER A 77 29.93 15.36 1.33
CA SER A 77 30.03 16.69 0.72
C SER A 77 30.45 17.75 1.75
N LYS A 78 29.93 17.68 2.99
CA LYS A 78 30.35 18.56 4.10
C LYS A 78 31.84 18.41 4.44
N LYS A 79 32.37 17.17 4.45
CA LYS A 79 33.81 16.93 4.68
C LYS A 79 34.65 17.50 3.53
N ASN A 80 34.21 17.30 2.29
CA ASN A 80 34.87 17.84 1.10
C ASN A 80 34.87 19.37 1.09
N LEU A 81 33.80 20.00 1.59
CA LEU A 81 33.69 21.46 1.70
C LEU A 81 34.71 22.01 2.68
N ALA A 82 34.80 21.42 3.87
CA ALA A 82 35.81 21.80 4.86
C ALA A 82 37.25 21.62 4.32
N HIS A 83 37.49 20.55 3.55
CA HIS A 83 38.77 20.33 2.89
C HIS A 83 39.10 21.40 1.84
N PHE A 84 38.12 21.76 1.00
CA PHE A 84 38.26 22.84 0.02
C PHE A 84 38.56 24.19 0.67
N GLU A 85 37.90 24.50 1.79
CA GLU A 85 38.17 25.73 2.55
C GLU A 85 39.59 25.76 3.13
N ASP A 86 40.09 24.64 3.66
CA ASP A 86 41.47 24.52 4.14
C ASP A 86 42.48 24.73 3.00
N LEU A 87 42.29 24.06 1.85
CA LEU A 87 43.15 24.23 0.68
C LEU A 87 43.14 25.68 0.17
N THR A 88 41.96 26.30 0.11
CA THR A 88 41.82 27.69 -0.31
C THR A 88 42.61 28.63 0.60
N LYS A 89 42.60 28.39 1.91
CA LYS A 89 43.37 29.18 2.90
C LYS A 89 44.87 28.94 2.80
N ARG A 90 45.31 27.70 2.56
CA ARG A 90 46.73 27.31 2.59
C ARG A 90 47.50 27.59 1.31
N ILE A 91 46.92 27.26 0.16
CA ILE A 91 47.61 27.30 -1.14
C ILE A 91 46.94 28.24 -2.15
N GLY A 92 45.82 28.86 -1.75
CA GLY A 92 45.11 29.83 -2.57
C GLY A 92 44.07 29.22 -3.50
N ARG A 93 43.16 30.07 -3.98
CA ARG A 93 41.98 29.67 -4.76
C ARG A 93 42.30 29.15 -6.16
N ASN A 94 43.37 29.64 -6.77
CA ASN A 94 43.73 29.33 -8.17
C ASN A 94 44.75 28.18 -8.29
N ALA A 95 45.12 27.55 -7.17
CA ALA A 95 45.99 26.39 -7.21
C ALA A 95 45.27 25.20 -7.83
N ALA A 96 45.95 24.41 -8.65
CA ALA A 96 45.37 23.25 -9.32
C ALA A 96 44.67 22.29 -8.35
N LYS A 97 45.25 22.05 -7.17
CA LYS A 97 44.66 21.21 -6.12
C LYS A 97 43.34 21.78 -5.56
N THR A 98 43.25 23.10 -5.42
CA THR A 98 42.03 23.77 -4.95
C THR A 98 40.93 23.71 -6.01
N ASN A 99 41.29 23.84 -7.29
CA ASN A 99 40.35 23.68 -8.41
C ASN A 99 39.80 22.25 -8.48
N LEU A 100 40.64 21.22 -8.34
CA LEU A 100 40.18 19.83 -8.30
C LEU A 100 39.21 19.57 -7.13
N ALA A 101 39.48 20.13 -5.96
CA ALA A 101 38.57 20.03 -4.81
C ALA A 101 37.23 20.75 -5.07
N TYR A 102 37.26 21.86 -5.81
CA TYR A 102 36.05 22.57 -6.24
C TYR A 102 35.23 21.76 -7.25
N GLU A 103 35.86 21.16 -8.26
CA GLU A 103 35.21 20.28 -9.23
C GLU A 103 34.53 19.09 -8.53
N SER A 104 35.22 18.47 -7.56
CA SER A 104 34.65 17.40 -6.75
C SER A 104 33.42 17.85 -5.93
N LEU A 105 33.39 19.10 -5.46
CA LEU A 105 32.22 19.66 -4.78
C LEU A 105 31.05 19.92 -5.72
N GLU A 106 31.32 20.35 -6.96
CA GLU A 106 30.28 20.53 -7.99
C GLU A 106 29.67 19.18 -8.37
N GLU A 107 30.50 18.13 -8.48
CA GLU A 107 30.04 16.75 -8.69
C GLU A 107 29.21 16.24 -7.50
N ASP A 108 29.63 16.49 -6.26
CA ASP A 108 28.86 16.13 -5.07
C ASP A 108 27.49 16.82 -5.04
N ALA A 109 27.43 18.10 -5.43
CA ALA A 109 26.18 18.87 -5.46
C ALA A 109 25.19 18.30 -6.49
N GLU A 110 25.65 17.94 -7.69
CA GLU A 110 24.79 17.33 -8.70
C GLU A 110 24.34 15.92 -8.27
N ASN A 111 25.23 15.13 -7.68
CA ASN A 111 24.87 13.82 -7.14
C ASN A 111 23.78 13.91 -6.06
N ILE A 112 23.88 14.88 -5.14
CA ILE A 112 22.85 15.14 -4.12
C ILE A 112 21.52 15.48 -4.80
N ARG A 113 21.52 16.39 -5.79
CA ARG A 113 20.32 16.79 -6.52
C ARG A 113 19.63 15.61 -7.21
N VAL A 114 20.41 14.71 -7.81
CA VAL A 114 19.90 13.49 -8.44
C VAL A 114 19.26 12.56 -7.40
N LEU A 115 19.93 12.34 -6.26
CA LEU A 115 19.41 11.50 -5.17
C LEU A 115 18.12 12.08 -4.55
N GLU A 116 18.06 13.40 -4.33
CA GLU A 116 16.84 14.08 -3.86
C GLU A 116 15.68 13.87 -4.83
N ASN A 117 15.92 14.04 -6.13
CA ASN A 117 14.90 13.82 -7.14
C ASN A 117 14.44 12.37 -7.19
N GLN A 118 15.36 11.40 -7.10
CA GLN A 118 15.03 9.98 -7.04
C GLN A 118 14.20 9.64 -5.80
N LEU A 119 14.55 10.20 -4.64
CA LEU A 119 13.80 10.02 -3.40
C LEU A 119 12.39 10.62 -3.50
N ALA A 120 12.26 11.83 -4.06
CA ALA A 120 10.98 12.49 -4.28
C ALA A 120 10.07 11.68 -5.22
N VAL A 121 10.62 11.18 -6.33
CA VAL A 121 9.89 10.28 -7.25
C VAL A 121 9.42 9.04 -6.50
N SER A 122 10.31 8.28 -5.84
CA SER A 122 9.92 7.07 -5.11
C SER A 122 8.90 7.29 -3.99
N LEU A 123 8.94 8.43 -3.30
CA LEU A 123 7.90 8.80 -2.34
C LEU A 123 6.55 9.06 -3.02
N SER A 124 6.56 9.81 -4.12
CA SER A 124 5.34 10.25 -4.80
C SER A 124 4.67 9.17 -5.65
N THR A 125 5.44 8.24 -6.21
CA THR A 125 4.97 7.15 -7.07
C THR A 125 4.96 5.85 -6.29
N ASP A 126 6.13 5.32 -5.93
CA ASP A 126 6.27 3.92 -5.49
C ASP A 126 5.59 3.68 -4.13
N LEU A 127 5.76 4.61 -3.18
CA LEU A 127 5.11 4.49 -1.87
C LEU A 127 3.62 4.74 -1.97
N LYS A 128 3.23 5.79 -2.69
CA LYS A 128 1.84 6.19 -2.84
C LYS A 128 1.04 5.08 -3.51
N ASP A 129 1.57 4.49 -4.57
CA ASP A 129 0.94 3.38 -5.30
C ASP A 129 0.85 2.13 -4.44
N ALA A 130 1.89 1.80 -3.65
CA ALA A 130 1.85 0.69 -2.71
C ALA A 130 0.78 0.89 -1.62
N ILE A 131 0.69 2.09 -1.04
CA ILE A 131 -0.34 2.44 -0.06
C ILE A 131 -1.73 2.36 -0.69
N LEU A 132 -1.89 2.91 -1.89
CA LEU A 132 -3.18 2.90 -2.59
C LEU A 132 -3.62 1.47 -2.91
N SER A 133 -2.71 0.63 -3.40
CA SER A 133 -2.96 -0.80 -3.67
C SER A 133 -3.43 -1.52 -2.40
N TYR A 134 -2.73 -1.33 -1.28
CA TYR A 134 -3.09 -1.92 0.00
C TYR A 134 -4.48 -1.46 0.47
N LEU A 135 -4.77 -0.15 0.41
CA LEU A 135 -6.06 0.40 0.82
C LEU A 135 -7.21 -0.12 -0.05
N LEU A 136 -7.01 -0.20 -1.37
CA LEU A 136 -8.01 -0.77 -2.28
C LEU A 136 -8.25 -2.25 -1.97
N ARG A 137 -7.19 -3.02 -1.74
CA ARG A 137 -7.32 -4.43 -1.35
C ARG A 137 -8.06 -4.59 -0.03
N LEU A 138 -7.76 -3.77 0.97
CA LEU A 138 -8.44 -3.78 2.26
C LEU A 138 -9.94 -3.47 2.11
N LEU A 139 -10.29 -2.48 1.28
CA LEU A 139 -11.68 -2.13 1.01
C LEU A 139 -12.43 -3.29 0.34
N VAL A 140 -11.86 -3.86 -0.72
CA VAL A 140 -12.48 -4.96 -1.47
C VAL A 140 -12.67 -6.19 -0.59
N THR A 141 -11.64 -6.59 0.17
CA THR A 141 -11.70 -7.75 1.06
C THR A 141 -12.67 -7.55 2.22
N SER A 142 -12.76 -6.35 2.79
CA SER A 142 -13.76 -6.04 3.82
C SER A 142 -15.18 -6.15 3.29
N SER A 143 -15.43 -5.69 2.06
CA SER A 143 -16.74 -5.79 1.41
C SER A 143 -17.11 -7.26 1.15
N GLN A 144 -16.16 -8.05 0.63
CA GLN A 144 -16.34 -9.48 0.39
C GLN A 144 -16.67 -10.23 1.68
N LEU A 145 -15.91 -9.99 2.75
CA LEU A 145 -16.15 -10.62 4.05
C LEU A 145 -17.54 -10.24 4.59
N HIS A 146 -17.92 -8.97 4.48
CA HIS A 146 -19.23 -8.51 4.92
C HIS A 146 -20.38 -9.20 4.15
N SER A 147 -20.26 -9.35 2.83
CA SER A 147 -21.26 -10.08 2.01
C SER A 147 -21.44 -11.52 2.51
N ILE A 148 -20.34 -12.24 2.70
CA ILE A 148 -20.38 -13.65 3.10
C ILE A 148 -20.91 -13.82 4.53
N VAL A 149 -20.55 -12.91 5.44
CA VAL A 149 -21.10 -12.87 6.80
C VAL A 149 -22.63 -12.66 6.76
N ASN A 150 -23.12 -11.74 5.92
CA ASN A 150 -24.55 -11.48 5.78
C ASN A 150 -25.30 -12.69 5.18
N GLU A 151 -24.71 -13.37 4.19
CA GLU A 151 -25.27 -14.60 3.61
C GLU A 151 -25.36 -15.73 4.66
N TYR A 152 -24.29 -15.89 5.47
CA TYR A 152 -24.28 -16.86 6.56
C TYR A 152 -25.31 -16.51 7.64
N GLN A 153 -25.42 -15.24 8.04
CA GLN A 153 -26.42 -14.77 8.99
C GLN A 153 -27.85 -15.01 8.49
N SER A 154 -28.11 -14.75 7.22
CA SER A 154 -29.43 -15.00 6.60
C SER A 154 -29.78 -16.49 6.66
N SER A 155 -28.79 -17.36 6.40
CA SER A 155 -28.94 -18.82 6.46
C SER A 155 -29.21 -19.31 7.89
N LEU A 156 -28.57 -18.70 8.89
CA LEU A 156 -28.86 -18.96 10.30
C LEU A 156 -30.32 -18.59 10.65
N LEU A 157 -30.79 -17.42 10.24
CA LEU A 157 -32.14 -16.93 10.54
C LEU A 157 -33.23 -17.78 9.85
N GLU A 158 -32.99 -18.21 8.62
CA GLU A 158 -33.85 -19.16 7.92
C GLU A 158 -33.88 -20.52 8.66
N GLY A 159 -32.70 -20.96 9.12
CA GLY A 159 -32.47 -21.96 10.17
C GLY A 159 -33.50 -21.96 11.29
N TYR A 160 -33.53 -20.85 12.04
CA TYR A 160 -34.41 -20.68 13.20
C TYR A 160 -35.89 -20.61 12.83
N SER A 161 -36.21 -19.97 11.71
CA SER A 161 -37.60 -19.78 11.27
C SER A 161 -38.25 -21.11 10.88
N SER A 162 -37.53 -21.99 10.18
CA SER A 162 -38.03 -23.33 9.86
C SER A 162 -38.24 -24.20 11.10
N ASN A 163 -37.34 -24.11 12.09
CA ASN A 163 -37.45 -24.89 13.33
C ASN A 163 -38.63 -24.44 14.22
N MET A 164 -38.96 -23.15 14.26
CA MET A 164 -40.17 -22.62 14.91
C MET A 164 -41.46 -23.17 14.27
N ILE A 165 -41.50 -23.26 12.94
CA ILE A 165 -42.67 -23.78 12.20
C ILE A 165 -42.85 -25.29 12.45
N ILE A 166 -41.76 -26.06 12.52
CA ILE A 166 -41.82 -27.50 12.81
C ILE A 166 -42.27 -27.74 14.25
N SER A 167 -41.74 -26.97 15.20
CA SER A 167 -42.08 -27.08 16.63
C SER A 167 -43.55 -26.74 16.89
N SER A 168 -44.10 -25.72 16.21
CA SER A 168 -45.52 -25.35 16.33
C SER A 168 -46.47 -26.37 15.70
N ARG A 169 -46.08 -27.01 14.58
CA ARG A 169 -46.85 -28.14 14.00
C ARG A 169 -46.87 -29.37 14.91
N LEU A 170 -45.74 -29.76 15.48
CA LEU A 170 -45.66 -30.90 16.40
C LEU A 170 -46.45 -30.64 17.70
N ALA A 171 -46.48 -29.39 18.18
CA ALA A 171 -47.32 -28.99 19.30
C ALA A 171 -48.82 -29.08 18.96
N GLN A 172 -49.23 -28.69 17.75
CA GLN A 172 -50.63 -28.83 17.30
C GLN A 172 -51.07 -30.29 17.12
N GLU A 173 -50.23 -31.16 16.55
CA GLU A 173 -50.55 -32.59 16.38
C GLU A 173 -50.70 -33.31 17.73
N ASN A 174 -49.88 -32.99 18.73
CA ASN A 174 -49.99 -33.56 20.08
C ASN A 174 -51.23 -33.07 20.85
N THR A 175 -51.83 -31.94 20.49
CA THR A 175 -53.08 -31.46 21.11
C THR A 175 -54.37 -32.07 20.52
N SER A 176 -54.30 -32.72 19.35
CA SER A 176 -55.45 -33.45 18.76
C SER A 176 -55.52 -34.93 19.19
N ALA A 177 -54.50 -35.44 19.88
CA ALA A 177 -54.44 -36.82 20.36
C ALA A 177 -54.32 -36.89 21.90
N GLY A 178 -55.34 -36.40 22.62
CA GLY A 178 -55.65 -36.87 23.97
C GLY A 178 -54.93 -36.21 25.16
N ASN A 179 -55.74 -35.54 25.98
CA ASN A 179 -55.61 -35.29 27.43
C ASN A 179 -54.44 -34.44 27.97
N HIS A 180 -54.86 -33.31 28.54
CA HIS A 180 -54.16 -32.43 29.48
C HIS A 180 -53.32 -33.16 30.54
N PRO A 181 -52.18 -32.57 30.98
CA PRO A 181 -52.28 -31.60 32.08
C PRO A 181 -51.45 -30.32 31.88
N GLN A 182 -51.87 -29.27 32.58
CA GLN A 182 -51.18 -27.98 32.69
C GLN A 182 -49.75 -28.14 33.23
N SER A 183 -48.79 -27.57 32.53
CA SER A 183 -47.46 -27.25 33.05
C SER A 183 -47.13 -25.82 32.67
N THR A 184 -47.25 -24.92 33.64
CA THR A 184 -46.80 -23.53 33.58
C THR A 184 -45.29 -23.49 33.32
N ILE A 185 -44.86 -22.98 32.16
CA ILE A 185 -43.47 -22.57 31.94
C ILE A 185 -43.48 -21.07 31.70
N GLN A 186 -42.75 -20.40 32.58
CA GLN A 186 -42.54 -18.96 32.68
C GLN A 186 -41.69 -18.47 31.49
N GLU A 187 -42.25 -17.61 30.66
CA GLU A 187 -41.54 -16.93 29.56
C GLU A 187 -40.40 -16.05 30.11
N SER A 188 -39.22 -16.15 29.48
CA SER A 188 -38.13 -15.18 29.64
C SER A 188 -38.05 -14.29 28.40
N PRO A 189 -37.74 -12.99 28.55
CA PRO A 189 -38.00 -11.99 27.51
C PRO A 189 -36.96 -11.99 26.41
N ALA A 190 -37.43 -12.01 25.16
CA ALA A 190 -36.64 -11.80 23.96
C ALA A 190 -35.99 -10.40 23.96
N GLY A 191 -34.67 -10.36 23.99
CA GLY A 191 -33.88 -9.15 23.77
C GLY A 191 -34.05 -8.67 22.32
N LYS A 192 -34.63 -7.48 22.14
CA LYS A 192 -34.75 -6.80 20.85
C LYS A 192 -33.37 -6.36 20.37
N PHE A 193 -32.82 -7.03 19.36
CA PHE A 193 -31.68 -6.54 18.61
C PHE A 193 -32.20 -5.61 17.49
N LYS A 194 -31.89 -4.31 17.58
CA LYS A 194 -32.12 -3.35 16.49
C LYS A 194 -30.85 -3.26 15.66
N SER A 195 -30.91 -3.65 14.39
CA SER A 195 -29.87 -3.38 13.41
C SER A 195 -30.27 -2.18 12.56
N ASP A 196 -29.76 -1.01 12.92
CA ASP A 196 -29.81 0.16 12.04
C ASP A 196 -28.76 -0.05 10.94
N THR A 197 -29.22 -0.38 9.74
CA THR A 197 -28.36 -0.55 8.55
C THR A 197 -28.83 0.42 7.48
N GLU A 198 -28.40 1.68 7.59
CA GLU A 198 -28.49 2.63 6.48
C GLU A 198 -27.09 2.85 5.90
N GLY A 199 -26.95 2.52 4.61
CA GLY A 199 -25.99 3.17 3.73
C GLY A 199 -24.67 2.45 3.43
N PHE A 200 -24.72 1.29 2.77
CA PHE A 200 -23.59 0.85 1.93
C PHE A 200 -24.09 0.57 0.51
N LYS A 201 -23.57 1.35 -0.45
CA LYS A 201 -23.85 1.19 -1.88
C LYS A 201 -23.23 -0.10 -2.41
N THR A 202 -23.87 -0.67 -3.43
CA THR A 202 -23.62 -2.03 -3.93
C THR A 202 -22.30 -2.20 -4.71
N PRO A 203 -21.77 -3.44 -4.80
CA PRO A 203 -20.42 -3.74 -5.30
C PRO A 203 -20.13 -3.40 -6.78
N THR A 204 -21.15 -3.13 -7.59
CA THR A 204 -21.01 -2.95 -9.05
C THR A 204 -20.26 -1.68 -9.45
N GLU A 205 -20.31 -0.61 -8.63
CA GLU A 205 -19.63 0.67 -8.93
C GLU A 205 -18.11 0.64 -8.73
N TYR A 206 -17.55 -0.38 -8.09
CA TYR A 206 -16.10 -0.47 -7.82
C TYR A 206 -15.32 -1.25 -8.89
N SER A 207 -15.98 -2.15 -9.63
CA SER A 207 -15.35 -2.92 -10.71
C SER A 207 -14.96 -2.03 -11.91
N GLU A 208 -15.73 -0.98 -12.21
CA GLU A 208 -15.43 -0.04 -13.30
C GLU A 208 -14.18 0.83 -13.00
N ARG A 209 -13.78 0.97 -11.73
CA ARG A 209 -12.58 1.74 -11.35
C ARG A 209 -11.27 0.97 -11.50
N GLU A 210 -11.30 -0.36 -11.52
CA GLU A 210 -10.11 -1.16 -11.79
C GLU A 210 -9.69 -1.15 -13.28
N GLU A 211 -10.64 -0.98 -14.21
CA GLU A 211 -10.33 -0.86 -15.64
C GLU A 211 -9.76 0.51 -16.01
N LEU A 212 -10.22 1.58 -15.33
CA LEU A 212 -9.74 2.94 -15.57
C LEU A 212 -8.24 3.10 -15.24
N ILE A 213 -7.75 2.41 -14.20
CA ILE A 213 -6.34 2.45 -13.78
C ILE A 213 -5.44 1.63 -14.71
N ARG A 214 -5.98 0.58 -15.36
CA ARG A 214 -5.26 -0.19 -16.39
C ARG A 214 -5.06 0.62 -17.67
N GLY A 215 -6.00 1.48 -18.04
CA GLY A 215 -5.90 2.37 -19.20
C GLY A 215 -4.86 3.48 -19.07
N SER A 216 -4.55 3.93 -17.85
CA SER A 216 -3.57 5.02 -17.62
C SER A 216 -2.11 4.59 -17.77
N LYS A 217 -1.80 3.30 -17.82
CA LYS A 217 -0.42 2.79 -17.96
C LYS A 217 0.16 2.89 -19.38
N GLN A 218 -0.63 3.30 -20.39
CA GLN A 218 -0.16 3.36 -21.79
C GLN A 218 0.39 4.71 -22.24
N LEU A 219 0.38 5.77 -21.42
CA LEU A 219 0.66 7.13 -21.89
C LEU A 219 2.03 7.72 -21.56
N ASP A 220 2.88 7.08 -20.74
CA ASP A 220 4.16 7.68 -20.32
C ASP A 220 5.43 6.96 -20.82
N THR A 221 5.35 6.28 -21.97
CA THR A 221 6.54 5.69 -22.61
C THR A 221 7.06 6.55 -23.77
N VAL A 222 7.47 7.80 -23.54
CA VAL A 222 8.30 8.52 -24.53
C VAL A 222 9.26 9.51 -23.85
N LEU A 223 10.54 9.44 -24.25
CA LEU A 223 11.66 10.38 -24.09
C LEU A 223 12.61 10.16 -22.89
N LEU A 224 13.41 9.09 -22.97
CA LEU A 224 14.81 9.13 -22.52
C LEU A 224 15.69 9.49 -23.73
N PRO A 225 16.57 10.52 -23.67
CA PRO A 225 17.65 10.65 -24.64
C PRO A 225 18.82 9.74 -24.25
N THR A 226 19.22 8.88 -25.18
CA THR A 226 20.42 8.05 -25.12
C THR A 226 21.68 8.93 -25.13
N PRO A 227 22.73 8.65 -24.32
CA PRO A 227 24.00 9.34 -24.46
C PRO A 227 24.82 8.70 -25.58
N THR A 228 25.12 9.46 -26.63
CA THR A 228 26.06 9.05 -27.68
C THR A 228 27.44 9.64 -27.37
N SER A 229 28.39 8.77 -27.05
CA SER A 229 29.81 9.09 -26.95
C SER A 229 30.50 9.02 -28.32
N GLY A 230 31.31 10.04 -28.65
CA GLY A 230 32.66 9.82 -29.23
C GLY A 230 32.92 10.09 -30.72
N PHE A 231 33.68 11.18 -30.93
CA PHE A 231 34.81 11.34 -31.87
C PHE A 231 34.65 11.77 -33.35
N SER A 232 35.15 12.99 -33.60
CA SER A 232 36.14 13.43 -34.61
C SER A 232 35.79 13.48 -36.11
N GLY A 233 35.99 14.66 -36.71
CA GLY A 233 36.27 14.80 -38.15
C GLY A 233 35.72 16.07 -38.79
N ASP A 234 36.50 17.15 -38.70
CA ASP A 234 36.75 18.18 -39.71
C ASP A 234 35.78 18.34 -40.90
N ASN A 235 35.10 19.49 -40.99
CA ASN A 235 35.12 20.39 -42.15
C ASN A 235 34.16 21.56 -41.95
N GLY A 236 34.69 22.77 -42.19
CA GLY A 236 34.03 24.03 -41.89
C GLY A 236 32.85 24.39 -42.79
N VAL A 237 31.94 25.18 -42.23
CA VAL A 237 31.09 26.13 -42.97
C VAL A 237 30.91 27.37 -42.11
N VAL A 238 31.32 28.49 -42.69
CA VAL A 238 31.11 29.88 -42.28
C VAL A 238 29.62 30.20 -42.32
N LEU A 239 29.05 30.85 -41.30
CA LEU A 239 27.97 31.85 -41.48
C LEU A 239 27.91 32.84 -40.30
N ARG A 240 27.56 34.07 -40.67
CA ARG A 240 27.73 35.35 -39.96
C ARG A 240 26.66 35.65 -38.90
N ASN A 241 27.09 36.51 -37.96
CA ASN A 241 26.40 37.62 -37.28
C ASN A 241 24.96 37.43 -36.76
N ALA A 242 24.81 37.56 -35.44
CA ALA A 242 23.73 38.34 -34.85
C ALA A 242 24.18 38.94 -33.51
N GLU A 243 23.82 40.20 -33.32
CA GLU A 243 24.28 41.10 -32.28
C GLU A 243 23.74 40.77 -30.88
N VAL A 244 24.54 41.20 -29.91
CA VAL A 244 24.26 41.27 -28.48
C VAL A 244 23.23 42.37 -28.19
N PRO A 245 22.40 42.22 -27.14
CA PRO A 245 22.18 43.34 -26.24
C PRO A 245 22.61 43.00 -24.82
N SER A 246 23.46 43.88 -24.29
CA SER A 246 23.93 43.89 -22.93
C SER A 246 22.80 44.23 -21.97
N THR A 247 22.61 43.46 -20.90
CA THR A 247 22.30 44.04 -19.59
C THR A 247 23.09 43.35 -18.50
N ASN A 248 23.71 44.20 -17.72
CA ASN A 248 24.66 43.94 -16.65
C ASN A 248 23.87 43.69 -15.35
N LYS A 249 24.23 42.65 -14.59
CA LYS A 249 24.45 42.69 -13.13
C LYS A 249 24.83 41.29 -12.62
N GLY A 250 26.09 41.17 -12.23
CA GLY A 250 26.69 39.95 -11.73
C GLY A 250 26.04 39.44 -10.45
N ALA A 251 25.60 38.19 -10.48
CA ALA A 251 25.66 37.29 -9.35
C ALA A 251 26.70 36.23 -9.73
N THR A 252 27.85 36.28 -9.07
CA THR A 252 28.93 35.31 -9.28
C THR A 252 28.39 33.90 -9.03
N ARG A 253 28.59 32.99 -9.98
CA ARG A 253 28.14 31.59 -9.97
C ARG A 253 28.49 30.82 -8.67
N GLY A 254 29.47 31.30 -7.90
CA GLY A 254 29.81 30.80 -6.57
C GLY A 254 28.85 31.15 -5.43
N GLN A 255 27.94 32.13 -5.57
CA GLN A 255 26.97 32.49 -4.52
C GLN A 255 25.74 31.57 -4.48
N ARG A 256 25.37 30.92 -5.60
CA ARG A 256 24.21 30.00 -5.62
C ARG A 256 24.49 28.67 -4.92
N ILE A 257 25.74 28.21 -4.94
CA ILE A 257 26.12 26.94 -4.31
C ILE A 257 26.04 27.07 -2.77
N LEU A 258 26.57 28.18 -2.22
CA LEU A 258 26.53 28.45 -0.78
C LEU A 258 25.09 28.64 -0.24
N SER A 259 24.15 29.15 -1.05
CA SER A 259 22.74 29.28 -0.63
C SER A 259 22.01 27.94 -0.50
N THR A 260 22.37 26.94 -1.31
CA THR A 260 21.76 25.59 -1.21
C THR A 260 22.20 24.88 0.07
N PHE A 261 23.44 25.10 0.52
CA PHE A 261 23.98 24.51 1.76
C PHE A 261 23.44 25.18 3.04
N ALA A 262 22.94 26.42 2.97
CA ALA A 262 22.44 27.14 4.14
C ALA A 262 21.02 26.74 4.60
N LEU A 263 20.29 25.91 3.82
CA LEU A 263 18.88 25.59 4.08
C LEU A 263 18.64 24.20 4.68
N TYR A 264 19.67 23.37 4.86
CA TYR A 264 19.49 22.02 5.41
C TYR A 264 19.65 22.01 6.94
N GLN A 265 18.58 22.34 7.66
CA GLN A 265 18.45 21.97 9.07
C GLN A 265 17.92 20.53 9.17
N PRO A 266 18.58 19.64 9.93
CA PRO A 266 18.08 18.28 10.13
C PRO A 266 16.71 18.33 10.81
N ARG A 267 15.68 17.74 10.18
CA ARG A 267 14.43 17.45 10.89
C ARG A 267 14.76 16.42 11.97
N GLU A 268 14.47 16.78 13.20
CA GLU A 268 14.60 15.89 14.35
C GLU A 268 13.85 14.57 14.07
N THR A 269 14.54 13.49 14.37
CA THR A 269 14.11 12.12 14.22
C THR A 269 12.77 11.89 14.93
N TRP A 270 11.80 11.33 14.22
CA TRP A 270 10.61 10.77 14.84
C TRP A 270 11.05 9.65 15.78
N GLY A 271 10.79 9.84 17.09
CA GLY A 271 10.92 8.83 18.13
C GLY A 271 9.71 7.91 18.19
#